data_AF-R9UPK5-F1
#
_entry.id   AF-R9UPK5-F1
#
_cell.length_a   1.000
_cell.length_b   1.000
_cell.length_c   1.000
_cell.angle_alpha   90.00
_cell.angle_beta   90.00
_cell.angle_gamma   90.00
#
_symmetry.space_group_name_H-M   'P 1'
#
loop_
_entity.id
_entity.type
_entity.pdbx_description
1 polymer ?
#
loop_
_entity_poly.entity_id
_entity_poly.type
_entity_poly.pdbx_seq_one_letter_code
_entity_poly.pdbx_strand_id
1 'polypeptide(L)'
;MPIVSIEPTPSPNTMKINMSESLPSGVRETYTREQAAEAPTPELQRLLSIEGVKAFYRAADFIAVDRMPKGDWGRILAEVREVLGVTESAHPQGSSHPAAEGPDAGNGEGTTADASFGEVHVFLQHFRGIPLQVRVSSGDEEQRAALPSRFSDTAVRAASASPNLIKERTLEEWDTRYGSLQEVLEDVVQELDAAYSDAQLEELAAQAAAGAGTGDAQQRAEKTRRELSYAEAEALLRSPEWKERYAALRRIQPSAETLPLLLIALDDEQAAVRRLASVYLGDLKDPVVLPHLYRALQDPSPSVRRTAGDTLSDLGDPAAQEAMIAALSDPNKLVRWRAARFLYELGDETALPALKAAEDEPEFEVRLQIRMALERIEGGEEAAGSVWQQMSRRDRS
;
A
#
# COMPACT_ATOMS: atom_id res chain seq x y z
N MET A 1 -28.64 17.41 4.49
CA MET A 1 -27.69 16.44 5.07
C MET A 1 -26.28 16.99 4.91
N PRO A 2 -25.88 17.97 5.72
CA PRO A 2 -24.56 18.55 5.60
C PRO A 2 -23.46 17.58 6.04
N ILE A 3 -22.30 17.70 5.39
CA ILE A 3 -21.09 16.94 5.69
C ILE A 3 -20.49 17.42 7.02
N VAL A 4 -20.12 16.47 7.88
CA VAL A 4 -19.38 16.70 9.14
C VAL A 4 -17.89 16.55 8.90
N SER A 5 -17.46 15.42 8.32
CA SER A 5 -16.05 15.16 8.00
C SER A 5 -15.94 14.15 6.84
N ILE A 6 -14.75 14.05 6.25
CA ILE A 6 -14.47 13.09 5.18
C ILE A 6 -13.21 12.33 5.56
N GLU A 7 -13.30 11.01 5.60
CA GLU A 7 -12.25 10.10 5.99
C GLU A 7 -11.94 9.13 4.85
N PRO A 8 -10.66 8.83 4.55
CA PRO A 8 -10.29 7.73 3.70
C PRO A 8 -10.64 6.41 4.38
N THR A 9 -11.04 5.44 3.57
CA THR A 9 -11.20 4.06 4.02
C THR A 9 -9.95 3.25 3.69
N PRO A 10 -9.82 2.01 4.18
CA PRO A 10 -8.76 1.10 3.71
C PRO A 10 -8.79 0.84 2.19
N SER A 11 -9.91 1.12 1.51
CA SER A 11 -10.01 1.08 0.06
C SER A 11 -9.62 2.47 -0.51
N PRO A 12 -8.63 2.58 -1.41
CA PRO A 12 -8.26 3.84 -2.06
C PRO A 12 -9.35 4.37 -3.00
N ASN A 13 -10.30 3.50 -3.36
CA ASN A 13 -11.43 3.81 -4.24
C ASN A 13 -12.67 4.23 -3.47
N THR A 14 -12.61 4.26 -2.14
CA THR A 14 -13.76 4.56 -1.29
C THR A 14 -13.41 5.62 -0.26
N MET A 15 -14.20 6.70 -0.22
CA MET A 15 -14.13 7.70 0.83
C MET A 15 -15.39 7.68 1.67
N LYS A 16 -15.22 7.72 2.99
CA LYS A 16 -16.30 7.79 3.96
C LYS A 16 -16.59 9.26 4.25
N ILE A 17 -17.82 9.68 3.98
CA ILE A 17 -18.31 11.02 4.26
C ILE A 17 -19.22 10.90 5.47
N ASN A 18 -18.79 11.42 6.61
CA ASN A 18 -19.63 11.49 7.80
C ASN A 18 -20.63 12.65 7.65
N MET A 19 -21.87 12.37 8.00
CA MET A 19 -23.04 13.23 7.80
C MET A 19 -23.58 13.67 9.16
N SER A 20 -24.21 14.84 9.22
CA SER A 20 -24.81 15.33 10.47
C SER A 20 -26.08 14.57 10.90
N GLU A 21 -26.63 13.75 10.00
CA GLU A 21 -27.88 13.01 10.18
C GLU A 21 -27.61 11.50 10.06
N SER A 22 -28.16 10.72 11.00
CA SER A 22 -28.09 9.26 10.96
C SER A 22 -29.35 8.66 10.35
N LEU A 23 -29.17 7.65 9.51
CA LEU A 23 -30.22 6.73 9.11
C LEU A 23 -30.74 5.92 10.30
N PRO A 24 -32.00 5.45 10.25
CA PRO A 24 -32.54 4.56 11.26
C PRO A 24 -31.69 3.29 11.40
N SER A 25 -31.61 2.77 12.63
CA SER A 25 -30.85 1.55 12.93
C SER A 25 -31.29 0.38 12.05
N GLY A 26 -30.31 -0.30 11.45
CA GLY A 26 -30.53 -1.44 10.56
C GLY A 26 -30.74 -1.09 9.08
N VAL A 27 -30.90 0.18 8.73
CA VAL A 27 -31.01 0.62 7.34
C VAL A 27 -29.62 0.69 6.71
N ARG A 28 -29.46 0.01 5.57
CA ARG A 28 -28.24 0.00 4.75
C ARG A 28 -28.66 0.02 3.30
N GLU A 29 -28.14 0.98 2.55
CA GLU A 29 -28.55 1.17 1.15
C GLU A 29 -27.31 1.35 0.29
N THR A 30 -27.39 0.86 -0.96
CA THR A 30 -26.32 0.98 -1.95
C THR A 30 -26.95 1.35 -3.26
N TYR A 31 -26.38 2.33 -3.94
CA TYR A 31 -26.85 2.79 -5.23
C TYR A 31 -25.67 2.87 -6.19
N THR A 32 -25.84 2.30 -7.38
CA THR A 32 -24.91 2.46 -8.51
C THR A 32 -25.43 3.52 -9.48
N ARG A 33 -24.60 3.94 -10.44
CA ARG A 33 -25.02 4.86 -11.51
C ARG A 33 -26.26 4.38 -12.27
N GLU A 34 -26.39 3.09 -12.52
CA GLU A 34 -27.54 2.50 -13.20
C GLU A 34 -28.83 2.64 -12.39
N GLN A 35 -28.70 2.73 -11.06
CA GLN A 35 -29.79 2.88 -10.10
C GLN A 35 -29.98 4.33 -9.64
N ALA A 36 -29.39 5.30 -10.34
CA ALA A 36 -29.41 6.69 -9.90
C ALA A 36 -30.84 7.23 -9.70
N ALA A 37 -31.79 6.85 -10.56
CA ALA A 37 -33.19 7.28 -10.43
C ALA A 37 -33.91 6.70 -9.18
N GLU A 38 -33.37 5.64 -8.57
CA GLU A 38 -33.91 5.01 -7.36
C GLU A 38 -33.37 5.64 -6.08
N ALA A 39 -32.38 6.53 -6.18
CA ALA A 39 -31.82 7.21 -5.01
C ALA A 39 -32.87 8.15 -4.36
N PRO A 40 -32.97 8.18 -3.03
CA PRO A 40 -34.14 8.69 -2.32
C PRO A 40 -34.26 10.22 -2.28
N THR A 41 -33.16 10.94 -2.57
CA THR A 41 -33.18 12.41 -2.61
C THR A 41 -32.49 12.95 -3.87
N PRO A 42 -32.88 14.13 -4.38
CA PRO A 42 -32.24 14.75 -5.55
C PRO A 42 -30.74 15.00 -5.37
N GLU A 43 -30.27 15.22 -4.14
CA GLU A 43 -28.85 15.35 -3.82
C GLU A 43 -28.12 14.03 -4.07
N LEU A 44 -28.67 12.90 -3.61
CA LEU A 44 -28.07 11.58 -3.80
C LEU A 44 -28.12 11.13 -5.28
N GLN A 45 -29.14 11.54 -6.03
CA GLN A 45 -29.19 11.36 -7.48
C GLN A 45 -28.06 12.14 -8.18
N ARG A 46 -27.84 13.40 -7.75
CA ARG A 46 -26.74 14.23 -8.24
C ARG A 46 -25.38 13.69 -7.85
N LEU A 47 -25.24 13.10 -6.66
CA LEU A 47 -24.00 12.46 -6.20
C LEU A 47 -23.51 11.38 -7.18
N LEU A 48 -24.42 10.55 -7.72
CA LEU A 48 -24.10 9.54 -8.74
C LEU A 48 -23.84 10.14 -10.12
N SER A 49 -24.27 11.38 -10.36
CA SER A 49 -24.03 12.10 -11.61
C SER A 49 -22.65 12.75 -11.66
N ILE A 50 -21.97 12.90 -10.51
CA ILE A 50 -20.59 13.41 -10.42
C ILE A 50 -19.67 12.56 -11.27
N GLU A 51 -18.87 13.22 -12.10
CA GLU A 51 -17.91 12.56 -12.99
C GLU A 51 -16.87 11.81 -12.16
N GLY A 52 -16.73 10.51 -12.40
CA GLY A 52 -15.81 9.65 -11.65
C GLY A 52 -16.42 8.99 -10.41
N VAL A 53 -17.68 9.24 -10.03
CA VAL A 53 -18.38 8.45 -8.99
C VAL A 53 -19.00 7.19 -9.60
N LYS A 54 -18.71 6.02 -9.02
CA LYS A 54 -19.21 4.70 -9.44
C LYS A 54 -20.51 4.34 -8.72
N ALA A 55 -20.47 4.44 -7.40
CA ALA A 55 -21.54 4.03 -6.50
C ALA A 55 -21.42 4.77 -5.17
N PHE A 56 -22.44 4.68 -4.33
CA PHE A 56 -22.28 4.99 -2.92
C PHE A 56 -23.05 4.00 -2.06
N TYR A 57 -22.53 3.76 -0.87
CA TYR A 57 -23.15 3.02 0.22
C TYR A 57 -23.49 3.99 1.35
N ARG A 58 -24.65 3.86 1.98
CA ARG A 58 -24.99 4.65 3.17
C ARG A 58 -25.54 3.79 4.29
N ALA A 59 -25.08 4.08 5.50
CA ALA A 59 -25.53 3.43 6.73
C ALA A 59 -25.22 4.34 7.91
N ALA A 60 -26.05 4.25 8.96
CA ALA A 60 -25.90 5.12 10.14
C ALA A 60 -25.72 6.59 9.71
N ASP A 61 -24.69 7.26 10.19
CA ASP A 61 -24.34 8.66 9.97
C ASP A 61 -23.30 8.86 8.86
N PHE A 62 -23.12 7.93 7.91
CA PHE A 62 -22.14 8.11 6.84
C PHE A 62 -22.59 7.64 5.46
N ILE A 63 -21.92 8.20 4.45
CA ILE A 63 -21.98 7.78 3.04
C ILE A 63 -20.57 7.39 2.60
N ALA A 64 -20.35 6.13 2.25
CA ALA A 64 -19.15 5.69 1.56
C ALA A 64 -19.35 5.88 0.04
N VAL A 65 -18.63 6.82 -0.55
CA VAL A 65 -18.63 7.06 -2.00
C VAL A 65 -17.54 6.23 -2.62
N ASP A 66 -17.90 5.44 -3.63
CA ASP A 66 -16.96 4.69 -4.45
C ASP A 66 -16.68 5.48 -5.72
N ARG A 67 -15.39 5.76 -6.00
CA ARG A 67 -14.98 6.29 -7.28
C ARG A 67 -14.81 5.18 -8.32
N MET A 68 -14.93 5.56 -9.59
CA MET A 68 -14.39 4.79 -10.71
C MET A 68 -12.86 4.75 -10.59
N PRO A 69 -12.17 3.74 -11.13
CA PRO A 69 -10.72 3.59 -10.98
C PRO A 69 -9.86 4.78 -11.45
N LYS A 70 -10.40 5.67 -12.29
CA LYS A 70 -9.77 6.91 -12.78
C LYS A 70 -10.42 8.20 -12.26
N GLY A 71 -11.29 8.11 -11.25
CA GLY A 71 -12.01 9.28 -10.72
C GLY A 71 -11.08 10.18 -9.91
N ASP A 72 -10.99 11.46 -10.23
CA ASP A 72 -10.19 12.44 -9.48
C ASP A 72 -10.85 12.74 -8.13
N TRP A 73 -10.23 12.35 -7.02
CA TRP A 73 -10.81 12.59 -5.68
C TRP A 73 -10.90 14.07 -5.34
N GLY A 74 -9.97 14.92 -5.79
CA GLY A 74 -10.03 16.35 -5.57
C GLY A 74 -11.27 16.97 -6.20
N ARG A 75 -11.56 16.60 -7.45
CA ARG A 75 -12.76 17.04 -8.16
C ARG A 75 -14.03 16.40 -7.60
N ILE A 76 -14.03 15.08 -7.37
CA ILE A 76 -15.17 14.37 -6.80
C ILE A 76 -15.53 14.99 -5.45
N LEU A 77 -14.57 15.16 -4.54
CA LEU A 77 -14.86 15.73 -3.23
C LEU A 77 -15.31 17.19 -3.28
N ALA A 78 -14.82 17.98 -4.23
CA ALA A 78 -15.32 19.35 -4.45
C ALA A 78 -16.80 19.33 -4.85
N GLU A 79 -17.15 18.54 -5.86
CA GLU A 79 -18.55 18.40 -6.33
C GLU A 79 -19.44 17.75 -5.25
N VAL A 80 -18.94 16.78 -4.49
CA VAL A 80 -19.64 16.16 -3.36
C VAL A 80 -20.00 17.19 -2.30
N ARG A 81 -19.06 18.09 -1.95
CA ARG A 81 -19.29 19.17 -0.98
C ARG A 81 -20.35 20.16 -1.48
N GLU A 82 -20.37 20.46 -2.78
CA GLU A 82 -21.41 21.27 -3.40
C GLU A 82 -22.79 20.59 -3.38
N VAL A 83 -22.84 19.28 -3.64
CA VAL A 83 -24.08 18.50 -3.73
C VAL A 83 -24.73 18.26 -2.37
N LEU A 84 -23.94 17.88 -1.36
CA LEU A 84 -24.45 17.50 -0.03
C LEU A 84 -24.50 18.69 0.95
N GLY A 85 -23.76 19.76 0.66
CA GLY A 85 -23.64 20.94 1.51
C GLY A 85 -22.69 20.72 2.69
N VAL A 86 -22.10 21.81 3.19
CA VAL A 86 -21.23 21.83 4.37
C VAL A 86 -21.97 22.56 5.49
N THR A 87 -21.98 22.03 6.71
CA THR A 87 -22.41 22.81 7.88
C THR A 87 -21.29 23.76 8.25
N GLU A 88 -21.53 25.07 8.17
CA GLU A 88 -20.67 26.08 8.81
C GLU A 88 -20.69 25.86 10.33
N SER A 89 -19.87 24.95 10.84
CA SER A 89 -19.60 24.80 12.28
C SER A 89 -18.25 24.10 12.56
N ALA A 90 -17.14 24.62 12.01
CA ALA A 90 -15.79 24.53 12.60
C ALA A 90 -14.81 25.46 11.85
N HIS A 91 -15.11 26.76 11.87
CA HIS A 91 -14.09 27.80 11.71
C HIS A 91 -14.00 28.56 13.04
N PRO A 92 -12.90 28.50 13.79
CA PRO A 92 -12.49 29.59 14.65
C PRO A 92 -11.73 30.60 13.80
N GLN A 93 -12.34 31.76 13.66
CA GLN A 93 -11.86 32.94 12.93
C GLN A 93 -10.41 33.29 13.26
N GLY A 94 -9.60 33.62 12.23
CA GLY A 94 -8.21 33.96 12.49
C GLY A 94 -7.33 34.55 11.39
N SER A 95 -7.79 34.87 10.17
CA SER A 95 -7.05 35.81 9.31
C SER A 95 -7.86 36.22 8.08
N SER A 96 -8.21 37.50 8.06
CA SER A 96 -8.63 38.24 6.88
C SER A 96 -7.52 38.25 5.82
N HIS A 97 -7.80 37.78 4.61
CA HIS A 97 -7.12 38.25 3.40
C HIS A 97 -8.16 38.62 2.34
N PRO A 98 -8.02 39.79 1.68
CA PRO A 98 -9.01 40.32 0.77
C PRO A 98 -8.90 39.66 -0.61
N ALA A 99 -10.01 39.72 -1.33
CA ALA A 99 -10.16 39.32 -2.71
C ALA A 99 -9.01 39.80 -3.62
N ALA A 100 -8.51 38.90 -4.45
CA ALA A 100 -7.80 39.26 -5.67
C ALA A 100 -8.40 38.46 -6.83
N GLU A 101 -8.92 39.23 -7.76
CA GLU A 101 -9.52 38.90 -9.04
C GLU A 101 -8.59 38.02 -9.90
N GLY A 102 -9.16 37.05 -10.64
CA GLY A 102 -8.53 36.56 -11.88
C GLY A 102 -8.54 37.66 -12.95
N PRO A 103 -7.93 37.47 -14.15
CA PRO A 103 -7.71 36.19 -14.83
C PRO A 103 -6.33 36.04 -15.52
N ASP A 104 -5.92 34.82 -15.89
CA ASP A 104 -5.57 34.56 -17.31
C ASP A 104 -5.52 33.07 -17.62
N ALA A 105 -6.10 32.72 -18.76
CA ALA A 105 -6.14 31.39 -19.33
C ALA A 105 -4.83 31.11 -20.09
N GLY A 106 -4.03 30.17 -19.60
CA GLY A 106 -2.87 29.65 -20.29
C GLY A 106 -2.95 28.13 -20.39
N ASN A 107 -3.27 27.64 -21.58
CA ASN A 107 -3.31 26.23 -21.95
C ASN A 107 -2.05 25.47 -21.47
N GLY A 108 -2.25 24.49 -20.60
CA GLY A 108 -1.26 23.48 -20.21
C GLY A 108 -1.96 22.13 -20.21
N GLU A 109 -1.47 21.23 -21.06
CA GLU A 109 -2.06 19.95 -21.41
C GLU A 109 -2.38 19.09 -20.18
N GLY A 110 -3.61 18.56 -20.17
CA GLY A 110 -4.11 17.69 -19.11
C GLY A 110 -3.27 16.44 -18.98
N THR A 111 -2.69 16.27 -17.79
CA THR A 111 -2.19 14.97 -17.34
C THR A 111 -3.25 14.41 -16.41
N THR A 112 -4.25 13.75 -16.99
CA THR A 112 -5.16 12.87 -16.26
C THR A 112 -4.37 11.65 -15.81
N ALA A 113 -3.83 11.68 -14.61
CA ALA A 113 -3.18 10.55 -13.99
C ALA A 113 -3.62 10.49 -12.54
N ASP A 114 -4.61 9.63 -12.23
CA ASP A 114 -4.76 9.16 -10.86
C ASP A 114 -5.44 7.79 -10.81
N ALA A 115 -4.67 6.77 -11.21
CA ALA A 115 -4.88 5.40 -10.78
C ALA A 115 -4.39 5.30 -9.32
N SER A 116 -5.18 4.66 -8.44
CA SER A 116 -4.87 4.27 -7.05
C SER A 116 -3.50 4.73 -6.53
N PHE A 117 -3.46 5.78 -5.70
CA PHE A 117 -2.27 6.49 -5.18
C PHE A 117 -0.96 5.67 -5.11
N GLY A 118 -0.31 5.51 -6.26
CA GLY A 118 0.86 4.64 -6.45
C GLY A 118 0.67 3.16 -6.12
N GLU A 119 -0.50 2.70 -5.67
CA GLU A 119 -0.79 1.30 -5.35
C GLU A 119 -0.82 0.44 -6.61
N VAL A 120 -0.10 -0.67 -6.53
CA VAL A 120 0.05 -1.65 -7.58
C VAL A 120 -0.24 -3.03 -6.99
N HIS A 121 -1.36 -3.61 -7.40
CA HIS A 121 -1.70 -4.98 -7.06
C HIS A 121 -0.88 -5.93 -7.92
N VAL A 122 -0.16 -6.85 -7.28
CA VAL A 122 0.68 -7.84 -7.93
C VAL A 122 -0.06 -9.17 -7.91
N PHE A 123 -0.22 -9.77 -9.09
CA PHE A 123 -0.78 -11.09 -9.29
C PHE A 123 0.26 -12.02 -9.88
N LEU A 124 0.28 -13.25 -9.38
CA LEU A 124 1.22 -14.26 -9.85
C LEU A 124 0.44 -15.41 -10.51
N GLN A 125 0.74 -15.65 -11.78
CA GLN A 125 0.24 -16.82 -12.49
C GLN A 125 1.13 -18.02 -12.20
N HIS A 126 0.52 -19.13 -11.79
CA HIS A 126 1.21 -20.36 -11.46
C HIS A 126 0.72 -21.54 -12.31
N PHE A 127 1.56 -22.57 -12.40
CA PHE A 127 1.19 -23.93 -12.81
C PHE A 127 1.67 -24.92 -11.76
N ARG A 128 0.74 -25.54 -11.02
CA ARG A 128 1.04 -26.51 -9.94
C ARG A 128 2.15 -26.05 -8.97
N GLY A 129 2.16 -24.78 -8.63
CA GLY A 129 3.16 -24.18 -7.73
C GLY A 129 4.38 -23.54 -8.41
N ILE A 130 4.56 -23.75 -9.71
CA ILE A 130 5.64 -23.13 -10.48
C ILE A 130 5.15 -21.75 -10.98
N PRO A 131 5.77 -20.64 -10.58
CA PRO A 131 5.36 -19.31 -11.06
C PRO A 131 5.79 -19.13 -12.52
N LEU A 132 4.97 -18.43 -13.31
CA LEU A 132 5.15 -18.30 -14.76
C LEU A 132 5.14 -16.85 -15.26
N GLN A 133 4.22 -16.05 -14.74
CA GLN A 133 4.01 -14.68 -15.20
C GLN A 133 3.57 -13.81 -14.05
N VAL A 134 4.17 -12.63 -13.97
CA VAL A 134 3.75 -11.55 -13.08
C VAL A 134 2.80 -10.65 -13.85
N ARG A 135 1.71 -10.28 -13.19
CA ARG A 135 0.77 -9.26 -13.68
C ARG A 135 0.62 -8.20 -12.60
N VAL A 136 0.77 -6.95 -12.98
CA VAL A 136 0.58 -5.80 -12.09
C VAL A 136 -0.59 -4.98 -12.56
N SER A 137 -1.40 -4.45 -11.65
CA SER A 137 -2.51 -3.56 -12.00
C SER A 137 -2.64 -2.39 -11.03
N SER A 138 -3.00 -1.23 -11.57
CA SER A 138 -3.27 0.00 -10.84
C SER A 138 -4.45 0.68 -11.51
N GLY A 139 -5.58 0.79 -10.81
CA GLY A 139 -6.84 1.21 -11.41
C GLY A 139 -7.26 0.36 -12.63
N ASP A 140 -7.39 0.99 -13.79
CA ASP A 140 -7.72 0.32 -15.07
C ASP A 140 -6.49 -0.08 -15.89
N GLU A 141 -5.28 0.27 -15.45
CA GLU A 141 -4.04 -0.05 -16.14
C GLU A 141 -3.48 -1.37 -15.64
N GLU A 142 -2.98 -2.18 -16.58
CA GLU A 142 -2.42 -3.49 -16.28
C GLU A 142 -1.18 -3.75 -17.14
N GLN A 143 -0.13 -4.31 -16.55
CA GLN A 143 1.06 -4.77 -17.26
C GLN A 143 1.39 -6.22 -16.87
N ARG A 144 2.10 -6.91 -17.75
CA ARG A 144 2.48 -8.32 -17.56
C ARG A 144 3.89 -8.58 -18.05
N ALA A 145 4.63 -9.40 -17.31
CA ALA A 145 5.92 -9.91 -17.73
C ALA A 145 6.02 -11.40 -17.43
N ALA A 146 6.56 -12.16 -18.38
CA ALA A 146 6.90 -13.55 -18.15
C ALA A 146 8.15 -13.62 -17.25
N LEU A 147 8.20 -14.62 -16.37
CA LEU A 147 9.44 -14.96 -15.68
C LEU A 147 10.47 -15.55 -16.67
N PRO A 148 11.77 -15.56 -16.32
CA PRO A 148 12.82 -16.12 -17.17
C PRO A 148 12.51 -17.54 -17.65
N SER A 149 13.03 -17.92 -18.83
CA SER A 149 12.64 -19.16 -19.53
C SER A 149 12.80 -20.42 -18.68
N ARG A 150 13.74 -20.44 -17.73
CA ARG A 150 13.92 -21.56 -16.80
C ARG A 150 12.63 -21.94 -16.08
N PHE A 151 11.77 -20.97 -15.72
CA PHE A 151 10.46 -21.23 -15.09
C PHE A 151 9.48 -21.91 -16.06
N SER A 152 9.35 -21.38 -17.28
CA SER A 152 8.49 -22.00 -18.30
C SER A 152 8.99 -23.38 -18.71
N ASP A 153 10.30 -23.57 -18.83
CA ASP A 153 10.90 -24.85 -19.18
C ASP A 153 10.65 -25.88 -18.08
N THR A 154 10.73 -25.46 -16.82
CA THR A 154 10.41 -26.28 -15.64
C THR A 154 8.94 -26.71 -15.66
N ALA A 155 8.02 -25.79 -15.93
CA ALA A 155 6.60 -26.10 -16.05
C ALA A 155 6.29 -27.04 -17.21
N VAL A 156 6.95 -26.87 -18.37
CA VAL A 156 6.82 -27.77 -19.51
C VAL A 156 7.32 -29.17 -19.15
N ARG A 157 8.48 -29.29 -18.50
CA ARG A 157 9.00 -30.59 -18.01
C ARG A 157 8.04 -31.26 -17.05
N ALA A 158 7.49 -30.52 -16.08
CA ALA A 158 6.49 -31.02 -15.14
C ALA A 158 5.17 -31.44 -15.80
N ALA A 159 4.76 -30.72 -16.86
CA ALA A 159 3.55 -30.99 -17.61
C ALA A 159 3.69 -32.14 -18.62
N SER A 160 4.87 -32.73 -18.81
CA SER A 160 5.05 -33.95 -19.62
C SER A 160 4.14 -35.11 -19.17
N ALA A 161 3.58 -35.02 -17.95
CA ALA A 161 2.60 -35.93 -17.36
C ALA A 161 1.11 -35.51 -17.52
N SER A 162 0.79 -34.34 -18.09
CA SER A 162 -0.59 -33.83 -18.28
C SER A 162 -0.76 -33.07 -19.61
N PRO A 163 -1.70 -33.47 -20.49
CA PRO A 163 -1.93 -32.80 -21.77
C PRO A 163 -2.60 -31.41 -21.69
N ASN A 164 -2.77 -30.82 -20.49
CA ASN A 164 -3.57 -29.60 -20.29
C ASN A 164 -2.90 -28.49 -19.44
N LEU A 165 -1.62 -28.18 -19.68
CA LEU A 165 -0.87 -27.12 -18.99
C LEU A 165 -1.66 -25.79 -18.89
N ILE A 166 -2.36 -25.40 -19.96
CA ILE A 166 -3.11 -24.12 -20.00
C ILE A 166 -4.32 -24.12 -19.06
N LYS A 167 -5.02 -25.26 -18.89
CA LYS A 167 -6.25 -25.33 -18.08
C LYS A 167 -5.99 -25.38 -16.58
N GLU A 168 -4.76 -25.71 -16.19
CA GLU A 168 -4.35 -25.86 -14.79
C GLU A 168 -3.64 -24.63 -14.23
N ARG A 169 -3.60 -23.53 -14.99
CA ARG A 169 -3.00 -22.28 -14.53
C ARG A 169 -3.94 -21.57 -13.56
N THR A 170 -3.42 -21.19 -12.40
CA THR A 170 -4.12 -20.33 -11.44
C THR A 170 -3.50 -18.94 -11.47
N LEU A 171 -4.32 -17.93 -11.18
CA LEU A 171 -3.89 -16.56 -10.98
C LEU A 171 -4.31 -16.15 -9.58
N GLU A 172 -3.34 -15.77 -8.78
CA GLU A 172 -3.53 -15.46 -7.36
C GLU A 172 -3.04 -14.03 -7.11
N GLU A 173 -3.78 -13.27 -6.31
CA GLU A 173 -3.30 -11.99 -5.79
C GLU A 173 -2.19 -12.28 -4.79
N TRP A 174 -1.03 -11.67 -5.02
CA TRP A 174 0.22 -12.04 -4.37
C TRP A 174 0.67 -10.98 -3.35
N ASP A 175 0.65 -9.71 -3.74
CA ASP A 175 1.19 -8.61 -2.93
C ASP A 175 0.62 -7.27 -3.39
N THR A 176 0.72 -6.24 -2.54
CA THR A 176 0.44 -4.84 -2.91
C THR A 176 1.72 -4.03 -2.77
N ARG A 177 2.16 -3.44 -3.88
CA ARG A 177 3.37 -2.63 -3.98
C ARG A 177 3.02 -1.20 -4.30
N TYR A 178 4.01 -0.32 -4.21
CA TYR A 178 3.82 1.10 -4.46
C TYR A 178 4.89 1.63 -5.40
N GLY A 179 4.48 2.40 -6.41
CA GLY A 179 5.36 2.95 -7.45
C GLY A 179 4.70 2.94 -8.81
N SER A 180 5.49 3.07 -9.88
CA SER A 180 4.96 2.87 -11.23
C SER A 180 4.74 1.37 -11.53
N LEU A 181 3.78 1.06 -12.40
CA LEU A 181 3.53 -0.32 -12.83
C LEU A 181 4.79 -1.00 -13.39
N GLN A 182 5.58 -0.27 -14.19
CA GLN A 182 6.78 -0.81 -14.81
C GLN A 182 7.86 -1.14 -13.78
N GLU A 183 8.18 -0.20 -12.87
CA GLU A 183 9.19 -0.42 -11.82
C GLU A 183 8.79 -1.59 -10.92
N VAL A 184 7.54 -1.63 -10.47
CA VAL A 184 7.03 -2.73 -9.64
C VAL A 184 7.10 -4.06 -10.39
N LEU A 185 6.73 -4.09 -11.66
CA LEU A 185 6.77 -5.31 -12.48
C LEU A 185 8.21 -5.83 -12.62
N GLU A 186 9.17 -4.94 -12.90
CA GLU A 186 10.59 -5.28 -13.02
C GLU A 186 11.16 -5.78 -11.70
N ASP A 187 10.90 -5.07 -10.60
CA ASP A 187 11.35 -5.45 -9.26
C ASP A 187 10.81 -6.82 -8.87
N VAL A 188 9.50 -7.07 -9.02
CA VAL A 188 8.88 -8.35 -8.66
C VAL A 188 9.45 -9.49 -9.51
N VAL A 189 9.65 -9.29 -10.82
CA VAL A 189 10.25 -10.30 -11.69
C VAL A 189 11.68 -10.64 -11.24
N GLN A 190 12.50 -9.65 -10.91
CA GLN A 190 13.87 -9.86 -10.42
C GLN A 190 13.88 -10.52 -9.04
N GLU A 191 13.00 -10.13 -8.13
CA GLU A 191 12.84 -10.73 -6.80
C GLU A 191 12.43 -12.20 -6.89
N LEU A 192 11.47 -12.54 -7.77
CA LEU A 192 11.06 -13.91 -8.01
C LEU A 192 12.17 -14.71 -8.69
N ASP A 193 12.87 -14.15 -9.68
CA ASP A 193 14.01 -14.85 -10.26
C ASP A 193 15.11 -15.11 -9.24
N ALA A 194 15.41 -14.15 -8.37
CA ALA A 194 16.38 -14.33 -7.30
C ALA A 194 15.94 -15.37 -6.27
N ALA A 195 14.64 -15.45 -5.96
CA ALA A 195 14.13 -16.29 -4.89
C ALA A 195 14.15 -17.80 -5.16
N TYR A 196 14.12 -18.21 -6.44
CA TYR A 196 14.06 -19.62 -6.82
C TYR A 196 15.40 -20.04 -7.44
N SER A 197 16.16 -20.87 -6.73
CA SER A 197 17.32 -21.56 -7.33
C SER A 197 16.87 -22.63 -8.32
N ASP A 198 17.76 -23.02 -9.24
CA ASP A 198 17.47 -24.11 -10.19
C ASP A 198 17.13 -25.42 -9.46
N ALA A 199 17.79 -25.71 -8.34
CA ALA A 199 17.48 -26.88 -7.52
C ALA A 199 16.05 -26.85 -6.97
N GLN A 200 15.56 -25.68 -6.53
CA GLN A 200 14.17 -25.52 -6.06
C GLN A 200 13.16 -25.67 -7.21
N LEU A 201 13.49 -25.16 -8.40
CA LEU A 201 12.64 -25.34 -9.58
C LEU A 201 12.53 -26.81 -9.97
N GLU A 202 13.62 -27.57 -9.91
CA GLU A 202 13.60 -29.02 -10.16
C GLU A 202 12.78 -29.78 -9.10
N GLU A 203 12.86 -29.39 -7.83
CA GLU A 203 12.02 -29.96 -6.78
C GLU A 203 10.54 -29.69 -7.04
N LEU A 204 10.18 -28.45 -7.40
CA LEU A 204 8.82 -28.08 -7.78
C LEU A 204 8.34 -28.85 -9.01
N ALA A 205 9.21 -29.08 -10.00
CA ALA A 205 8.87 -29.90 -11.16
C ALA A 205 8.53 -31.34 -10.77
N ALA A 206 9.32 -31.94 -9.88
CA ALA A 206 9.08 -33.29 -9.38
C ALA A 206 7.76 -33.39 -8.60
N GLN A 207 7.48 -32.42 -7.72
CA GLN A 207 6.23 -32.35 -6.96
C GLN A 207 5.01 -32.15 -7.87
N ALA A 208 5.13 -31.24 -8.85
CA ALA A 208 4.09 -30.97 -9.84
C ALA A 208 3.79 -32.20 -10.71
N ALA A 209 4.82 -32.95 -11.12
CA ALA A 209 4.67 -34.21 -11.86
C ALA A 209 3.96 -35.30 -11.02
N ALA A 210 4.21 -35.34 -9.71
CA ALA A 210 3.56 -36.27 -8.77
C ALA A 210 2.09 -35.94 -8.45
N GLY A 211 1.53 -34.85 -9.01
CA GLY A 211 0.14 -34.43 -8.77
C GLY A 211 -0.09 -33.72 -7.44
N ALA A 212 0.98 -33.44 -6.68
CA ALA A 212 0.91 -32.69 -5.42
C ALA A 212 0.81 -31.17 -5.68
N GLY A 213 -0.31 -30.71 -6.26
CA GLY A 213 -0.37 -29.37 -6.88
C GLY A 213 -1.51 -28.44 -6.46
N THR A 214 -2.60 -28.92 -5.86
CA THR A 214 -3.81 -28.10 -5.65
C THR A 214 -3.83 -27.48 -4.25
N GLY A 215 -3.48 -26.20 -4.14
CA GLY A 215 -3.44 -25.42 -2.88
C GLY A 215 -2.60 -24.15 -3.05
N ASP A 216 -2.57 -23.27 -2.06
CA ASP A 216 -1.74 -22.05 -2.07
C ASP A 216 -0.26 -22.41 -2.32
N ALA A 217 0.23 -22.06 -3.50
CA ALA A 217 1.56 -22.38 -4.00
C ALA A 217 2.64 -21.69 -3.18
N GLN A 218 2.36 -20.45 -2.77
CA GLN A 218 3.26 -19.62 -2.00
C GLN A 218 3.39 -20.15 -0.58
N GLN A 219 2.28 -20.43 0.11
CA GLN A 219 2.35 -21.00 1.47
C GLN A 219 3.11 -22.32 1.51
N ARG A 220 2.95 -23.17 0.48
CA ARG A 220 3.72 -24.42 0.39
C ARG A 220 5.19 -24.17 0.09
N ALA A 221 5.53 -23.28 -0.86
CA ALA A 221 6.91 -22.94 -1.17
C ALA A 221 7.63 -22.25 0.00
N GLU A 222 6.94 -21.41 0.77
CA GLU A 222 7.45 -20.78 1.99
C GLU A 222 7.65 -21.83 3.10
N LYS A 223 6.66 -22.70 3.33
CA LYS A 223 6.66 -23.71 4.41
C LYS A 223 7.63 -24.88 4.16
N THR A 224 7.99 -25.14 2.90
CA THR A 224 8.95 -26.19 2.53
C THR A 224 10.37 -25.63 2.38
N ARG A 225 10.55 -24.30 2.49
CA ARG A 225 11.85 -23.68 2.37
C ARG A 225 12.71 -24.04 3.58
N ARG A 226 13.76 -24.82 3.36
CA ARG A 226 14.75 -25.15 4.41
C ARG A 226 15.37 -23.85 4.94
N GLU A 227 15.14 -23.56 6.21
CA GLU A 227 15.84 -22.53 6.97
C GLU A 227 17.35 -22.77 6.95
N LEU A 228 18.10 -21.68 6.75
CA LEU A 228 19.56 -21.72 6.79
C LEU A 228 20.03 -21.63 8.24
N SER A 229 21.09 -22.38 8.57
CA SER A 229 21.82 -22.07 9.80
C SER A 229 22.48 -20.69 9.69
N TYR A 230 22.77 -20.07 10.84
CA TYR A 230 23.42 -18.75 10.87
C TYR A 230 24.68 -18.71 10.01
N ALA A 231 25.57 -19.71 10.14
CA ALA A 231 26.82 -19.77 9.39
C ALA A 231 26.61 -19.94 7.87
N GLU A 232 25.62 -20.74 7.44
CA GLU A 232 25.28 -20.88 6.02
C GLU A 232 24.72 -19.57 5.46
N ALA A 233 23.83 -18.91 6.22
CA ALA A 233 23.25 -17.63 5.84
C ALA A 233 24.31 -16.53 5.74
N GLU A 234 25.22 -16.43 6.72
CA GLU A 234 26.30 -15.45 6.69
C GLU A 234 27.21 -15.65 5.47
N ALA A 235 27.57 -16.90 5.16
CA ALA A 235 28.41 -17.20 4.00
C ALA A 235 27.72 -16.79 2.68
N LEU A 236 26.43 -17.11 2.53
CA LEU A 236 25.67 -16.79 1.31
C LEU A 236 25.38 -15.30 1.16
N LEU A 237 25.15 -14.57 2.27
CA LEU A 237 25.00 -13.11 2.25
C LEU A 237 26.26 -12.36 1.82
N ARG A 238 27.42 -13.04 1.75
CA ARG A 238 28.68 -12.51 1.21
C ARG A 238 28.95 -12.94 -0.22
N SER A 239 28.01 -13.61 -0.88
CA SER A 239 28.14 -14.03 -2.27
C SER A 239 28.31 -12.82 -3.20
N PRO A 240 29.16 -12.89 -4.23
CA PRO A 240 29.22 -11.86 -5.26
C PRO A 240 27.89 -11.73 -6.03
N GLU A 241 27.09 -12.79 -6.09
CA GLU A 241 25.82 -12.81 -6.80
C GLU A 241 24.66 -12.36 -5.90
N TRP A 242 24.09 -11.19 -6.19
CA TRP A 242 23.00 -10.62 -5.37
C TRP A 242 21.77 -11.53 -5.29
N LYS A 243 21.53 -12.35 -6.31
CA LYS A 243 20.42 -13.31 -6.33
C LYS A 243 20.59 -14.38 -5.24
N GLU A 244 21.82 -14.83 -5.00
CA GLU A 244 22.12 -15.77 -3.92
C GLU A 244 21.94 -15.11 -2.56
N ARG A 245 22.35 -13.85 -2.42
CA ARG A 245 22.15 -13.06 -1.18
C ARG A 245 20.66 -12.88 -0.88
N TYR A 246 19.86 -12.52 -1.87
CA TYR A 246 18.40 -12.38 -1.76
C TYR A 246 17.73 -13.72 -1.40
N ALA A 247 18.10 -14.80 -2.09
CA ALA A 247 17.60 -16.14 -1.80
C ALA A 247 17.96 -16.60 -0.38
N ALA A 248 19.17 -16.29 0.09
CA ALA A 248 19.62 -16.59 1.44
C ALA A 248 18.82 -15.80 2.47
N LEU A 249 18.62 -14.49 2.25
CA LEU A 249 17.83 -13.65 3.13
C LEU A 249 16.42 -14.23 3.32
N ARG A 250 15.74 -14.63 2.23
CA ARG A 250 14.40 -15.29 2.27
C ARG A 250 14.33 -16.59 3.07
N ARG A 251 15.47 -17.13 3.53
CA ARG A 251 15.60 -18.38 4.29
C ARG A 251 16.06 -18.15 5.74
N ILE A 252 16.21 -16.89 6.13
CA ILE A 252 16.53 -16.48 7.49
C ILE A 252 15.21 -16.25 8.21
N GLN A 253 15.05 -16.89 9.37
CA GLN A 253 13.98 -16.54 10.31
C GLN A 253 14.38 -15.26 11.07
N PRO A 254 13.62 -14.16 10.99
CA PRO A 254 13.94 -12.94 11.73
C PRO A 254 13.86 -13.18 13.25
N SER A 255 14.91 -12.79 13.96
CA SER A 255 15.06 -12.94 15.41
C SER A 255 16.20 -12.04 15.93
N ALA A 256 16.33 -11.92 17.25
CA ALA A 256 17.46 -11.22 17.86
C ALA A 256 18.83 -11.86 17.50
N GLU A 257 18.89 -13.18 17.33
CA GLU A 257 20.11 -13.89 16.92
C GLU A 257 20.49 -13.55 15.48
N THR A 258 19.51 -13.44 14.59
CA THR A 258 19.73 -13.20 13.15
C THR A 258 19.77 -11.72 12.79
N LEU A 259 19.53 -10.80 13.74
CA LEU A 259 19.64 -9.35 13.54
C LEU A 259 20.95 -8.94 12.83
N PRO A 260 22.15 -9.43 13.21
CA PRO A 260 23.38 -9.05 12.51
C PRO A 260 23.37 -9.43 11.02
N LEU A 261 22.70 -10.51 10.63
CA LEU A 261 22.56 -10.92 9.23
C LEU A 261 21.61 -9.98 8.47
N LEU A 262 20.53 -9.53 9.11
CA LEU A 262 19.63 -8.52 8.55
C LEU A 262 20.36 -7.18 8.34
N LEU A 263 21.27 -6.82 9.24
CA LEU A 263 22.07 -5.60 9.09
C LEU A 263 23.08 -5.69 7.93
N ILE A 264 23.70 -6.86 7.70
CA ILE A 264 24.51 -7.10 6.49
C ILE A 264 23.66 -6.87 5.24
N ALA A 265 22.44 -7.43 5.21
CA ALA A 265 21.53 -7.27 4.08
C ALA A 265 21.01 -5.84 3.91
N LEU A 266 20.91 -5.06 5.00
CA LEU A 266 20.56 -3.64 4.94
C LEU A 266 21.67 -2.77 4.31
N ASP A 267 22.90 -3.27 4.26
CA ASP A 267 24.05 -2.62 3.61
C ASP A 267 24.35 -3.15 2.18
N ASP A 268 23.47 -3.98 1.64
CA ASP A 268 23.65 -4.58 0.32
C ASP A 268 23.65 -3.52 -0.81
N GLU A 269 24.42 -3.74 -1.87
CA GLU A 269 24.41 -2.86 -3.04
C GLU A 269 23.05 -2.86 -3.77
N GLN A 270 22.31 -3.97 -3.69
CA GLN A 270 21.05 -4.16 -4.39
C GLN A 270 19.86 -3.71 -3.54
N ALA A 271 19.07 -2.78 -4.07
CA ALA A 271 17.91 -2.21 -3.37
C ALA A 271 16.87 -3.27 -2.95
N ALA A 272 16.67 -4.32 -3.76
CA ALA A 272 15.75 -5.42 -3.43
C ALA A 272 16.15 -6.16 -2.13
N VAL A 273 17.46 -6.37 -1.91
CA VAL A 273 17.97 -7.01 -0.68
C VAL A 273 17.77 -6.08 0.51
N ARG A 274 18.13 -4.79 0.39
CA ARG A 274 17.93 -3.79 1.45
C ARG A 274 16.45 -3.61 1.82
N ARG A 275 15.56 -3.63 0.82
CA ARG A 275 14.11 -3.55 1.00
C ARG A 275 13.59 -4.74 1.82
N LEU A 276 13.98 -5.96 1.44
CA LEU A 276 13.59 -7.17 2.16
C LEU A 276 14.16 -7.17 3.60
N ALA A 277 15.40 -6.72 3.79
CA ALA A 277 15.99 -6.57 5.11
C ALA A 277 15.17 -5.59 5.99
N SER A 278 14.71 -4.47 5.42
CA SER A 278 13.86 -3.50 6.13
C SER A 278 12.53 -4.10 6.59
N VAL A 279 11.89 -4.95 5.75
CA VAL A 279 10.69 -5.70 6.15
C VAL A 279 10.99 -6.63 7.32
N TYR A 280 12.06 -7.43 7.23
CA TYR A 280 12.41 -8.40 8.28
C TYR A 280 12.83 -7.75 9.59
N LEU A 281 13.39 -6.55 9.57
CA LEU A 281 13.60 -5.76 10.79
C LEU A 281 12.27 -5.46 11.49
N GLY A 282 11.20 -5.20 10.74
CA GLY A 282 9.85 -5.05 11.27
C GLY A 282 9.31 -6.30 11.94
N ASP A 283 9.60 -7.47 11.38
CA ASP A 283 9.15 -8.76 11.90
C ASP A 283 9.73 -9.08 13.28
N LEU A 284 10.84 -8.47 13.68
CA LEU A 284 11.40 -8.60 15.03
C LEU A 284 10.48 -7.96 16.09
N LYS A 285 9.69 -6.95 15.72
CA LYS A 285 8.78 -6.22 16.63
C LYS A 285 9.46 -5.70 17.91
N ASP A 286 10.74 -5.37 17.80
CA ASP A 286 11.58 -4.92 18.92
C ASP A 286 12.16 -3.53 18.61
N PRO A 287 12.00 -2.53 19.51
CA PRO A 287 12.56 -1.19 19.32
C PRO A 287 14.06 -1.13 19.04
N VAL A 288 14.83 -2.19 19.31
CA VAL A 288 16.26 -2.30 18.94
C VAL A 288 16.49 -2.05 17.45
N VAL A 289 15.49 -2.27 16.59
CA VAL A 289 15.62 -2.06 15.13
C VAL A 289 15.47 -0.60 14.70
N LEU A 290 14.98 0.28 15.57
CA LEU A 290 14.64 1.66 15.21
C LEU A 290 15.82 2.45 14.61
N PRO A 291 17.05 2.44 15.19
CA PRO A 291 18.18 3.16 14.59
C PRO A 291 18.51 2.67 13.17
N HIS A 292 18.24 1.40 12.88
CA HIS A 292 18.49 0.81 11.57
C HIS A 292 17.40 1.20 10.56
N LEU A 293 16.15 1.29 10.99
CA LEU A 293 15.04 1.80 10.16
C LEU A 293 15.20 3.31 9.88
N TYR A 294 15.73 4.10 10.82
CA TYR A 294 16.04 5.51 10.55
C TYR A 294 17.12 5.68 9.48
N ARG A 295 18.10 4.77 9.44
CA ARG A 295 19.08 4.72 8.35
C ARG A 295 18.42 4.33 7.02
N ALA A 296 17.52 3.35 7.04
CA ALA A 296 16.78 2.92 5.86
C ALA A 296 15.83 4.01 5.31
N LEU A 297 15.31 4.88 6.17
CA LEU A 297 14.59 6.11 5.77
C LEU A 297 15.47 7.11 4.99
N GLN A 298 16.79 6.92 4.93
CA GLN A 298 17.73 7.77 4.18
C GLN A 298 18.33 7.02 2.98
N ASP A 299 17.79 5.86 2.62
CA ASP A 299 18.29 5.04 1.51
C ASP A 299 18.20 5.77 0.16
N PRO A 300 19.16 5.59 -0.77
CA PRO A 300 19.06 6.15 -2.12
C PRO A 300 17.81 5.67 -2.88
N SER A 301 17.33 4.46 -2.62
CA SER A 301 16.12 3.91 -3.24
C SER A 301 14.85 4.39 -2.51
N PRO A 302 13.91 5.05 -3.20
CA PRO A 302 12.62 5.42 -2.61
C PRO A 302 11.81 4.21 -2.14
N SER A 303 11.96 3.05 -2.78
CA SER A 303 11.25 1.82 -2.37
C SER A 303 11.71 1.33 -0.99
N VAL A 304 13.01 1.45 -0.69
CA VAL A 304 13.58 1.11 0.63
C VAL A 304 13.13 2.14 1.67
N ARG A 305 13.23 3.45 1.38
CA ARG A 305 12.77 4.50 2.31
C ARG A 305 11.30 4.35 2.67
N ARG A 306 10.45 4.11 1.67
CA ARG A 306 9.02 3.87 1.87
C ARG A 306 8.79 2.64 2.75
N THR A 307 9.45 1.51 2.44
CA THR A 307 9.35 0.30 3.27
C THR A 307 9.82 0.54 4.70
N ALA A 308 10.88 1.32 4.93
CA ALA A 308 11.28 1.71 6.29
C ALA A 308 10.19 2.51 7.00
N GLY A 309 9.54 3.46 6.32
CA GLY A 309 8.40 4.20 6.85
C GLY A 309 7.19 3.31 7.17
N ASP A 310 6.86 2.36 6.28
CA ASP A 310 5.82 1.34 6.52
C ASP A 310 6.12 0.57 7.79
N THR A 311 7.35 0.05 7.90
CA THR A 311 7.79 -0.73 9.05
C THR A 311 7.72 0.07 10.35
N LEU A 312 8.10 1.35 10.32
CA LEU A 312 7.98 2.23 11.48
C LEU A 312 6.52 2.47 11.89
N SER A 313 5.60 2.63 10.92
CA SER A 313 4.16 2.67 11.19
C SER A 313 3.63 1.39 11.81
N ASP A 314 4.06 0.23 11.30
CA ASP A 314 3.62 -1.07 11.82
C ASP A 314 4.10 -1.30 13.25
N LEU A 315 5.34 -0.90 13.57
CA LEU A 315 5.85 -0.90 14.94
C LEU A 315 5.07 0.08 15.84
N GLY A 316 4.78 1.27 15.31
CA GLY A 316 4.00 2.30 16.00
C GLY A 316 4.69 2.83 17.27
N ASP A 317 6.03 2.79 17.31
CA ASP A 317 6.81 3.30 18.43
C ASP A 317 6.95 4.84 18.34
N PRO A 318 6.50 5.61 19.36
CA PRO A 318 6.62 7.07 19.37
C PRO A 318 8.04 7.59 19.18
N ALA A 319 9.08 6.83 19.52
CA ALA A 319 10.47 7.23 19.32
C ALA A 319 10.80 7.50 17.84
N ALA A 320 10.03 6.93 16.89
CA ALA A 320 10.20 7.18 15.46
C ALA A 320 9.67 8.55 14.99
N GLN A 321 8.98 9.30 15.84
CA GLN A 321 8.31 10.54 15.46
C GLN A 321 9.24 11.57 14.81
N GLU A 322 10.42 11.83 15.39
CA GLU A 322 11.36 12.82 14.83
C GLU A 322 11.84 12.41 13.43
N ALA A 323 12.10 11.12 13.22
CA ALA A 323 12.49 10.60 11.91
C ALA A 323 11.35 10.71 10.88
N MET A 324 10.11 10.46 11.31
CA MET A 324 8.94 10.59 10.43
C MET A 324 8.58 12.06 10.15
N ILE A 325 8.81 12.98 11.10
CA ILE A 325 8.74 14.43 10.84
C ILE A 325 9.73 14.83 9.74
N ALA A 326 10.97 14.36 9.81
CA ALA A 326 11.96 14.64 8.75
C ALA A 326 11.53 14.07 7.39
N ALA A 327 10.90 12.89 7.38
CA ALA A 327 10.40 12.24 6.15
C ALA A 327 9.23 12.97 5.47
N LEU A 328 8.58 13.94 6.12
CA LEU A 328 7.60 14.84 5.46
C LEU A 328 8.24 15.69 4.36
N SER A 329 9.57 15.84 4.33
CA SER A 329 10.29 16.57 3.29
C SER A 329 10.95 15.66 2.24
N ASP A 330 10.64 14.37 2.22
CA ASP A 330 11.24 13.43 1.26
C ASP A 330 10.90 13.81 -0.20
N PRO A 331 11.84 13.69 -1.15
CA PRO A 331 11.54 13.96 -2.57
C PRO A 331 10.44 13.04 -3.14
N ASN A 332 10.28 11.83 -2.60
CA ASN A 332 9.27 10.89 -3.04
C ASN A 332 7.95 11.07 -2.27
N LYS A 333 6.86 11.28 -3.01
CA LYS A 333 5.53 11.53 -2.45
C LYS A 333 4.98 10.39 -1.60
N LEU A 334 5.30 9.14 -1.91
CA LEU A 334 4.84 7.97 -1.15
C LEU A 334 5.51 7.92 0.23
N VAL A 335 6.77 8.36 0.32
CA VAL A 335 7.48 8.48 1.60
C VAL A 335 6.86 9.60 2.45
N ARG A 336 6.59 10.78 1.85
CA ARG A 336 5.90 11.88 2.54
C ARG A 336 4.50 11.49 3.02
N TRP A 337 3.74 10.77 2.19
CA TRP A 337 2.43 10.25 2.57
C TRP A 337 2.52 9.32 3.78
N ARG A 338 3.49 8.38 3.76
CA ARG A 338 3.69 7.45 4.88
C ARG A 338 4.11 8.19 6.16
N ALA A 339 4.94 9.23 6.05
CA ALA A 339 5.28 10.12 7.14
C ALA A 339 4.04 10.80 7.75
N ALA A 340 3.21 11.43 6.92
CA ALA A 340 1.97 12.06 7.38
C ALA A 340 1.00 11.04 8.00
N ARG A 341 0.94 9.83 7.45
CA ARG A 341 0.12 8.74 7.98
C ARG A 341 0.57 8.28 9.36
N PHE A 342 1.88 8.09 9.56
CA PHE A 342 2.43 7.76 10.87
C PHE A 342 2.08 8.83 11.92
N LEU A 343 2.23 10.11 11.58
CA LEU A 343 1.96 11.21 12.51
C LEU A 343 0.46 11.31 12.85
N TYR A 344 -0.41 11.03 11.87
CA TYR A 344 -1.85 10.87 12.11
C TYR A 344 -2.15 9.71 13.09
N GLU A 345 -1.50 8.56 12.90
CA GLU A 345 -1.73 7.37 13.75
C GLU A 345 -1.22 7.58 15.18
N LEU A 346 -0.08 8.27 15.33
CA LEU A 346 0.53 8.60 16.60
C LEU A 346 -0.25 9.69 17.34
N GLY A 347 -0.71 10.73 16.64
CA GLY A 347 -1.57 11.78 17.21
C GLY A 347 -0.88 12.72 18.22
N ASP A 348 0.45 12.87 18.16
CA ASP A 348 1.21 13.72 19.10
C ASP A 348 1.21 15.21 18.66
N GLU A 349 0.79 16.10 19.55
CA GLU A 349 0.75 17.56 19.34
C GLU A 349 2.10 18.16 18.96
N THR A 350 3.21 17.55 19.38
CA THR A 350 4.56 18.02 19.03
C THR A 350 4.87 17.89 17.53
N ALA A 351 4.07 17.13 16.76
CA ALA A 351 4.16 17.08 15.31
C ALA A 351 3.45 18.25 14.58
N LEU A 352 2.59 19.02 15.27
CA LEU A 352 1.81 20.10 14.67
C LEU A 352 2.65 21.13 13.90
N PRO A 353 3.78 21.64 14.42
CA PRO A 353 4.58 22.62 13.68
C PRO A 353 5.08 22.09 12.34
N ALA A 354 5.48 20.82 12.29
CA ALA A 354 5.97 20.18 11.07
C ALA A 354 4.85 19.91 10.07
N LEU A 355 3.69 19.44 10.54
CA LEU A 355 2.52 19.21 9.69
C LEU A 355 1.98 20.52 9.09
N LYS A 356 1.95 21.61 9.85
CA LYS A 356 1.57 22.95 9.35
C LYS A 356 2.55 23.46 8.31
N ALA A 357 3.84 23.24 8.51
CA ALA A 357 4.85 23.62 7.52
C ALA A 357 4.74 22.83 6.20
N ALA A 358 4.10 21.65 6.23
CA ALA A 358 3.87 20.80 5.06
C ALA A 358 2.45 20.95 4.47
N GLU A 359 1.65 21.92 4.91
CA GLU A 359 0.25 22.08 4.49
C GLU A 359 0.12 22.43 2.99
N ASP A 360 1.07 23.17 2.44
CA ASP A 360 1.17 23.54 1.02
C ASP A 360 1.68 22.39 0.12
N GLU A 361 1.54 21.14 0.57
CA GLU A 361 1.96 19.95 -0.16
C GLU A 361 1.30 19.87 -1.55
N PRO A 362 2.09 19.76 -2.65
CA PRO A 362 1.55 19.74 -4.01
C PRO A 362 0.70 18.49 -4.31
N GLU A 363 1.10 17.31 -3.83
CA GLU A 363 0.43 16.05 -4.13
C GLU A 363 -0.85 15.91 -3.31
N PHE A 364 -1.98 15.71 -3.99
CA PHE A 364 -3.31 15.80 -3.39
C PHE A 364 -3.50 14.85 -2.19
N GLU A 365 -3.09 13.60 -2.31
CA GLU A 365 -3.27 12.57 -1.30
C GLU A 365 -2.35 12.78 -0.10
N VAL A 366 -1.13 13.26 -0.35
CA VAL A 366 -0.21 13.64 0.73
C VAL A 366 -0.80 14.81 1.50
N ARG A 367 -1.29 15.85 0.81
CA ARG A 367 -1.95 17.02 1.42
C ARG A 367 -3.23 16.63 2.17
N LEU A 368 -4.02 15.69 1.63
CA LEU A 368 -5.20 15.16 2.32
C LEU A 368 -4.78 14.46 3.62
N GLN A 369 -3.78 13.59 3.58
CA GLN A 369 -3.30 12.87 4.75
C GLN A 369 -2.69 13.80 5.81
N ILE A 370 -1.99 14.87 5.41
CA ILE A 370 -1.47 15.91 6.31
C ILE A 370 -2.61 16.67 6.98
N ARG A 371 -3.63 17.11 6.22
CA ARG A 371 -4.80 17.81 6.77
C ARG A 371 -5.56 16.94 7.77
N MET A 372 -5.74 15.66 7.47
CA MET A 372 -6.34 14.74 8.43
C MET A 372 -5.52 14.62 9.73
N ALA A 373 -4.18 14.59 9.62
CA ALA A 373 -3.31 14.58 10.80
C ALA A 373 -3.50 15.85 11.63
N LEU A 374 -3.54 17.02 10.99
CA LEU A 374 -3.80 18.30 11.65
C LEU A 374 -5.17 18.33 12.33
N GLU A 375 -6.25 18.04 11.59
CA GLU A 375 -7.63 18.05 12.10
C GLU A 375 -7.78 17.11 13.31
N ARG A 376 -7.17 15.92 13.25
CA ARG A 376 -7.19 14.95 14.35
C ARG A 376 -6.50 15.50 15.61
N ILE A 377 -5.26 15.95 15.45
CA ILE A 377 -4.41 16.36 16.56
C ILE A 377 -4.96 17.63 17.20
N GLU A 378 -5.41 18.59 16.40
CA GLU A 378 -6.05 19.83 16.89
C GLU A 378 -7.44 19.58 17.48
N GLY A 379 -8.17 18.58 16.97
CA GLY A 379 -9.46 18.14 17.48
C GLY A 379 -9.38 17.39 18.82
N GLY A 380 -8.17 17.04 19.28
CA GLY A 380 -7.94 16.33 20.54
C GLY A 380 -8.41 14.87 20.54
N GLU A 381 -8.50 14.24 19.37
CA GLU A 381 -8.87 12.82 19.28
C GLU A 381 -7.72 11.92 19.75
N GLU A 382 -8.01 10.96 20.65
CA GLU A 382 -7.01 9.99 21.15
C GLU A 382 -6.32 9.24 20.02
N ALA A 383 -5.00 8.99 20.08
CA ALA A 383 -4.24 8.26 19.06
C ALA A 383 -4.96 7.01 18.53
N ALA A 384 -5.17 6.93 17.20
CA ALA A 384 -5.85 5.79 16.60
C ALA A 384 -5.02 4.50 16.76
N GLY A 385 -3.68 4.65 16.85
CA GLY A 385 -2.73 3.55 16.70
C GLY A 385 -2.68 3.07 15.25
N SER A 386 -1.64 2.30 14.90
CA SER A 386 -1.55 1.69 13.57
C SER A 386 -2.71 0.71 13.32
N VAL A 387 -3.03 0.43 12.05
CA VAL A 387 -4.07 -0.55 11.68
C VAL A 387 -3.84 -1.90 12.41
N TRP A 388 -2.57 -2.29 12.58
CA TRP A 388 -2.19 -3.52 13.28
C TRP A 388 -2.46 -3.46 14.80
N GLN A 389 -2.21 -2.31 15.44
CA GLN A 389 -2.55 -2.08 16.85
C GLN A 389 -4.07 -2.07 17.05
N GLN A 390 -4.82 -1.51 16.10
CA GLN A 390 -6.29 -1.53 16.12
C GLN A 390 -6.86 -2.95 15.95
N MET A 391 -6.30 -3.74 15.04
CA MET A 391 -6.67 -5.16 14.85
C MET A 391 -6.32 -6.00 16.08
N SER A 392 -5.13 -5.83 16.65
CA SER A 392 -4.68 -6.57 17.85
C SER A 392 -5.48 -6.24 19.11
N ARG A 393 -6.02 -5.02 19.21
CA ARG A 393 -6.94 -4.62 20.29
C ARG A 393 -8.33 -5.27 20.12
N ARG A 394 -8.80 -5.46 18.88
CA ARG A 394 -10.09 -6.13 18.58
C ARG A 394 -10.06 -7.63 18.85
N ASP A 395 -8.94 -8.32 18.65
CA ASP A 395 -8.82 -9.75 18.96
C ASP A 395 -8.72 -10.05 20.47
N ARG A 396 -8.54 -9.00 21.30
CA ARG A 396 -8.46 -9.10 22.77
C ARG A 396 -9.72 -8.63 23.50
N SER A 397 -10.73 -8.15 22.78
CA SER A 397 -12.06 -7.76 23.30
C SER A 397 -13.11 -8.78 22.91
#